data_AF-A0A9X3FA52-F1
#
_entry.id   AF-A0A9X3FA52-F1
#
_cell.length_a   1.000
_cell.length_b   1.000
_cell.length_c   1.000
_cell.angle_alpha   90.00
_cell.angle_beta   90.00
_cell.angle_gamma   90.00
#
_symmetry.space_group_name_H-M   'P 1'
#
loop_
_entity.id
_entity.type
_entity.pdbx_description
1 polymer ?
#
loop_
_entity_poly.entity_id
_entity_poly.type
_entity_poly.pdbx_seq_one_letter_code
_entity_poly.pdbx_strand_id
1 'polypeptide(L)' 'MKQDERKIKAREKWVKTYIELGSITKAALRCGISRPTLYRWIKRYEKEGFTGL' A
#
# COMPACT_ATOMS: atom_id res chain seq x y z
N MET A 1 -18.30 4.80 -8.69
CA MET A 1 -17.26 5.84 -8.96
C MET A 1 -16.61 6.44 -7.71
N LYS A 2 -17.25 6.66 -6.55
CA LYS A 2 -16.57 7.22 -5.36
C LYS A 2 -15.78 6.23 -4.48
N GLN A 3 -16.12 4.94 -4.51
CA GLN A 3 -15.44 3.94 -3.67
C GLN A 3 -14.07 3.54 -4.21
N ASP A 4 -13.87 3.60 -5.53
CA ASP A 4 -12.62 3.15 -6.17
C ASP A 4 -11.49 4.14 -5.92
N GLU A 5 -11.77 5.45 -5.99
CA GLU A 5 -10.81 6.49 -5.62
C GLU A 5 -10.35 6.40 -4.15
N ARG A 6 -11.27 6.09 -3.23
CA ARG A 6 -10.92 5.89 -1.81
C ARG A 6 -9.99 4.69 -1.62
N LYS A 7 -10.21 3.62 -2.39
CA LYS A 7 -9.36 2.42 -2.37
C LYS A 7 -7.97 2.72 -2.96
N ILE A 8 -7.89 3.46 -4.07
CA ILE A 8 -6.62 3.86 -4.68
C ILE A 8 -5.82 4.73 -3.71
N LYS A 9 -6.43 5.77 -3.13
CA LYS A 9 -5.76 6.62 -2.12
C LYS A 9 -5.29 5.84 -0.89
N ALA A 10 -6.05 4.84 -0.44
CA ALA A 10 -5.63 3.98 0.65
C ALA A 10 -4.39 3.17 0.27
N ARG A 11 -4.35 2.58 -0.93
CA ARG A 11 -3.21 1.80 -1.44
C ARG A 11 -1.97 2.66 -1.65
N GLU A 12 -2.12 3.86 -2.19
CA GLU A 12 -1.02 4.84 -2.28
C GLU A 12 -0.45 5.17 -0.91
N LYS A 13 -1.33 5.42 0.08
CA LYS A 13 -0.91 5.68 1.46
C LYS A 13 -0.12 4.51 2.03
N TRP A 14 -0.57 3.28 1.79
CA TRP A 14 0.12 2.07 2.25
C TRP A 14 1.54 1.96 1.69
N VAL A 15 1.70 2.19 0.38
CA VAL A 15 3.01 2.13 -0.28
C VAL A 15 3.91 3.28 0.18
N LYS A 16 3.39 4.51 0.32
CA LYS A 16 4.15 5.65 0.86
C LYS A 16 4.65 5.38 2.28
N THR A 17 3.78 4.87 3.16
CA THR A 17 4.16 4.50 4.53
C THR A 17 5.22 3.39 4.55
N TYR A 18 5.19 2.45 3.61
CA TYR A 18 6.26 1.46 3.46
C TYR A 18 7.59 2.10 3.05
N ILE A 19 7.59 3.00 2.06
CA ILE A 19 8.79 3.70 1.59
C ILE A 19 9.41 4.53 2.73
N GLU A 20 8.59 5.22 3.52
CA GLU A 20 9.05 6.02 4.66
C GLU A 20 9.65 5.17 5.80
N LEU A 21 9.05 4.01 6.09
CA LEU A 21 9.45 3.18 7.23
C LEU A 21 10.49 2.11 6.90
N GLY A 22 10.64 1.75 5.62
CA GLY A 22 11.51 0.67 5.15
C GLY A 22 11.15 -0.73 5.67
N SER A 23 9.99 -0.90 6.32
CA SER A 23 9.59 -2.15 6.96
C SER A 23 8.12 -2.46 6.74
N ILE A 24 7.85 -3.60 6.10
CA ILE A 24 6.50 -4.09 5.79
C ILE A 24 5.69 -4.26 7.09
N THR A 25 6.28 -4.80 8.14
CA THR A 25 5.56 -5.05 9.41
C THR A 25 5.16 -3.74 10.09
N LYS A 26 6.07 -2.76 10.15
CA LYS A 26 5.78 -1.44 10.74
C LYS A 26 4.73 -0.69 9.93
N ALA A 27 4.85 -0.73 8.60
CA ALA A 27 3.90 -0.08 7.70
C ALA A 27 2.50 -0.71 7.77
N ALA A 28 2.40 -2.05 7.81
CA ALA A 28 1.11 -2.73 7.93
C ALA A 28 0.38 -2.36 9.24
N LEU A 29 1.12 -2.32 10.35
CA LEU A 29 0.61 -1.89 11.65
C LEU A 29 0.12 -0.43 11.61
N ARG A 30 0.93 0.49 11.04
CA ARG A 30 0.58 1.91 10.91
C ARG A 30 -0.61 2.16 10.00
N CYS A 31 -0.80 1.31 8.99
CA CYS A 31 -1.91 1.39 8.05
C CYS A 31 -3.18 0.66 8.53
N GLY A 32 -3.11 -0.09 9.64
CA GLY A 32 -4.24 -0.86 10.17
C GLY A 32 -4.67 -2.03 9.28
N ILE A 33 -3.73 -2.62 8.52
CA ILE A 33 -4.00 -3.73 7.60
C ILE A 33 -3.10 -4.93 7.91
N SER A 34 -3.48 -6.10 7.37
CA SER A 34 -2.66 -7.30 7.50
C SER A 34 -1.35 -7.17 6.70
N ARG A 35 -0.26 -7.76 7.22
CA ARG A 35 1.04 -7.82 6.54
C ARG A 35 0.96 -8.45 5.14
N PRO A 36 0.23 -9.56 4.91
CA PRO A 36 0.04 -10.12 3.57
C PRO A 36 -0.66 -9.16 2.60
N THR A 37 -1.63 -8.37 3.07
CA THR A 37 -2.31 -7.36 2.24
C THR A 37 -1.31 -6.32 1.75
N LEU A 38 -0.50 -5.76 2.67
CA LEU A 38 0.51 -4.77 2.30
C LEU A 38 1.55 -5.35 1.34
N TYR A 39 2.04 -6.57 1.61
CA TYR A 39 3.03 -7.24 0.77
C TYR A 39 2.56 -7.40 -0.67
N ARG A 40 1.30 -7.77 -0.90
CA ARG A 40 0.72 -7.89 -2.25
C ARG A 40 0.76 -6.57 -3.01
N TRP A 41 0.45 -5.46 -2.33
CA TRP A 41 0.44 -4.12 -2.94
C TRP A 41 1.84 -3.59 -3.19
N ILE A 42 2.80 -3.85 -2.30
CA ILE A 42 4.21 -3.54 -2.54
C ILE A 42 4.73 -4.29 -3.76
N LYS A 43 4.48 -5.61 -3.85
CA LYS A 43 4.91 -6.41 -5.01
C LYS A 43 4.28 -5.93 -6.32
N ARG A 44 3.04 -5.45 -6.27
CA ARG A 44 2.40 -4.84 -7.44
C ARG A 44 3.03 -3.49 -7.78
N TYR A 45 3.32 -2.65 -6.79
CA TYR A 45 4.01 -1.38 -6.97
C TYR A 45 5.41 -1.57 -7.57
N GLU A 46 6.17 -2.57 -7.13
CA GLU A 46 7.49 -2.91 -7.71
C GLU A 46 7.41 -3.29 -9.19
N LYS A 47 6.28 -3.86 -9.63
CA LYS A 47 6.06 -4.30 -11.01
C LYS A 47 5.48 -3.21 -11.93
N GLU A 48 4.52 -2.44 -11.42
CA GLU A 48 3.66 -1.54 -12.22
C GLU A 48 3.74 -0.07 -11.77
N GLY A 49 4.49 0.23 -10.71
CA GLY A 49 4.56 1.57 -10.12
C GLY A 49 3.24 2.01 -9.48
N PHE A 50 3.05 3.33 -9.35
CA PHE A 50 1.80 3.91 -8.82
C PHE A 50 0.59 3.68 -9.74
N THR A 51 0.82 3.40 -11.02
CA THR A 51 -0.22 3.15 -12.03
C THR A 51 -0.99 1.85 -11.76
N GLY A 52 -0.41 0.91 -10.99
CA GLY A 52 -1.05 -0.37 -10.64
C GLY A 52 -1.86 -0.37 -9.32
N LEU A 53 -1.83 0.73 -8.55
CA LEU A 53 -2.50 0.86 -7.25
C LEU A 53 -3.96 1.28 -7.40
#